data_AF-A0A7J3CVN3-F1
#
_entry.id   AF-A0A7J3CVN3-F1
#
_cell.length_a   1.000
_cell.length_b   1.000
_cell.length_c   1.000
_cell.angle_alpha   90.00
_cell.angle_beta   90.00
_cell.angle_gamma   90.00
#
_symmetry.space_group_name_H-M   'P 1'
#
loop_
_entity.id
_entity.type
_entity.pdbx_description
1 polymer ?
#
loop_
_entity_poly.entity_id
_entity_poly.type
_entity_poly.pdbx_seq_one_letter_code
_entity_poly.pdbx_strand_id
1 'polypeptide(L)'
;MPLKLVEATELRPGSYVIIDDVACVVKSIDISKTGKHGASKARIEAIGIIDDKKRVIVKPGHERMAVPLIEKKRAQVLSFNEKANIMD
;
A
#
# COMPACT_ATOMS: atom_id res chain seq x y z
N MET A 1 9.02 5.87 7.00
CA MET A 1 8.42 7.19 7.28
C MET A 1 7.23 7.39 6.33
N PRO A 2 6.01 7.62 6.84
CA PRO A 2 4.83 7.82 6.00
C PRO A 2 4.82 9.21 5.35
N LEU A 3 4.40 9.29 4.08
CA LEU A 3 4.21 10.56 3.37
C LEU A 3 2.96 11.29 3.85
N LYS A 4 1.88 10.52 4.06
CA LYS A 4 0.58 11.02 4.51
C LYS A 4 -0.20 9.92 5.21
N LEU A 5 -1.19 10.33 5.99
CA LEU A 5 -2.21 9.44 6.55
C LEU A 5 -3.51 9.62 5.78
N VAL A 6 -4.18 8.52 5.45
CA VAL A 6 -5.49 8.49 4.77
C VAL A 6 -6.44 7.61 5.56
N GLU A 7 -7.74 7.83 5.45
CA GLU A 7 -8.70 6.90 6.05
C GLU A 7 -8.72 5.56 5.28
N ALA A 8 -9.00 4.45 5.96
CA ALA A 8 -9.03 3.14 5.34
C ALA A 8 -10.03 3.08 4.17
N THR A 9 -11.12 3.83 4.22
CA THR A 9 -12.10 3.94 3.12
C THR A 9 -11.66 4.78 1.93
N GLU A 10 -10.60 5.59 2.07
CA GLU A 10 -10.06 6.42 0.98
C GLU A 10 -9.10 5.64 0.06
N LEU A 11 -8.63 4.47 0.51
CA LEU A 11 -7.79 3.60 -0.29
C LEU A 11 -8.55 3.08 -1.52
N ARG A 12 -7.81 2.92 -2.62
CA ARG A 12 -8.33 2.39 -3.89
C ARG A 12 -7.36 1.37 -4.49
N PRO A 13 -7.84 0.46 -5.36
CA PRO A 13 -6.94 -0.39 -6.14
C PRO A 13 -5.87 0.46 -6.86
N GLY A 14 -4.62 0.02 -6.78
CA GLY A 14 -3.45 0.74 -7.31
C GLY A 14 -2.83 1.80 -6.40
N SER A 15 -3.52 2.20 -5.32
CA SER A 15 -2.93 3.05 -4.28
C SER A 15 -1.89 2.29 -3.44
N TYR A 16 -1.05 3.03 -2.72
CA TYR A 16 -0.04 2.44 -1.84
C TYR A 16 -0.39 2.64 -0.38
N VAL A 17 -0.01 1.66 0.45
CA VAL A 17 -0.27 1.66 1.88
C VAL A 17 0.81 0.87 2.60
N ILE A 18 1.14 1.27 3.83
CA ILE A 18 2.05 0.51 4.70
C ILE A 18 1.20 -0.44 5.56
N ILE A 19 1.53 -1.73 5.50
CA ILE A 19 0.92 -2.79 6.31
C ILE A 19 2.06 -3.62 6.91
N ASP A 20 2.07 -3.77 8.23
CA ASP A 20 3.13 -4.47 8.98
C ASP A 20 4.54 -3.96 8.60
N ASP A 21 4.70 -2.63 8.57
CA ASP A 21 5.92 -1.91 8.17
C ASP A 21 6.42 -2.17 6.73
N VAL A 22 5.62 -2.84 5.90
CA VAL A 22 5.92 -3.11 4.49
C VAL A 22 5.07 -2.24 3.57
N ALA A 23 5.72 -1.55 2.64
CA ALA A 23 5.05 -0.82 1.57
C ALA A 23 4.36 -1.80 0.61
N CYS A 24 3.05 -1.66 0.46
CA CYS A 24 2.21 -2.53 -0.34
C CYS A 24 1.44 -1.73 -1.39
N VAL A 25 1.11 -2.38 -2.51
CA VAL A 25 0.13 -1.90 -3.48
C VAL A 25 -1.23 -2.54 -3.20
N VAL A 26 -2.26 -1.74 -3.06
CA VAL A 26 -3.64 -2.20 -2.87
C VAL A 26 -4.13 -2.86 -4.15
N LYS A 27 -4.63 -4.09 -4.05
CA LYS A 27 -5.23 -4.83 -5.17
C LYS A 27 -6.75 -4.74 -5.16
N SER A 28 -7.37 -4.83 -3.99
CA SER A 28 -8.81 -4.64 -3.84
C SER A 28 -9.16 -4.05 -2.47
N ILE A 29 -10.34 -3.43 -2.41
CA ILE A 29 -10.92 -2.93 -1.19
C ILE A 29 -12.43 -3.19 -1.21
N ASP A 30 -12.93 -3.82 -0.16
CA ASP A 30 -14.35 -4.04 0.08
C ASP A 30 -14.79 -3.22 1.29
N ILE A 31 -15.72 -2.28 1.07
CA ILE A 31 -16.28 -1.45 2.13
C ILE A 31 -17.66 -1.99 2.49
N SER A 32 -17.84 -2.36 3.77
CA SER A 32 -19.10 -2.86 4.31
C SER A 32 -19.53 -2.06 5.53
N LYS A 33 -20.81 -2.15 5.91
CA LYS A 33 -21.33 -1.65 7.19
C LYS A 33 -21.94 -2.81 7.95
N THR A 34 -21.73 -2.86 9.26
CA THR A 34 -22.27 -3.93 10.12
C THR A 34 -23.79 -3.84 10.34
N GLY A 35 -24.41 -2.72 9.98
CA GLY A 35 -25.86 -2.49 10.05
C GLY A 35 -26.25 -1.09 9.57
N LYS A 36 -27.53 -0.73 9.67
CA LYS A 36 -28.07 0.58 9.21
C LYS A 36 -27.33 1.78 9.81
N HIS A 37 -26.94 1.68 11.08
CA HIS A 37 -26.16 2.69 11.83
C HIS A 37 -24.75 2.19 12.19
N GLY A 38 -24.32 1.06 11.64
CA GLY A 38 -23.03 0.46 11.94
C GLY A 38 -21.88 1.24 11.31
N ALA A 39 -20.72 1.25 11.99
CA ALA A 39 -19.49 1.78 11.43
C ALA A 39 -19.09 1.02 10.16
N SER A 40 -18.48 1.73 9.21
CA SER A 40 -17.89 1.11 8.04
C SER A 40 -16.68 0.26 8.42
N LYS A 41 -16.48 -0.84 7.72
CA LYS A 41 -15.27 -1.66 7.75
C LYS A 41 -14.71 -1.73 6.33
N ALA A 42 -13.41 -1.50 6.20
CA ALA A 42 -12.67 -1.67 4.96
C ALA A 42 -11.86 -2.97 5.06
N ARG A 43 -12.18 -3.94 4.21
CA ARG A 43 -11.35 -5.11 3.97
C ARG A 43 -10.42 -4.79 2.81
N ILE A 44 -9.12 -4.75 3.07
CA ILE A 44 -8.11 -4.33 2.10
C ILE A 44 -7.24 -5.54 1.78
N GLU A 45 -7.09 -5.84 0.50
CA GLU A 45 -6.12 -6.79 0.00
C GLU A 45 -4.99 -6.01 -0.69
N ALA A 46 -3.75 -6.25 -0.26
CA ALA A 46 -2.58 -5.60 -0.81
C ALA A 46 -1.42 -6.59 -0.98
N ILE A 47 -0.47 -6.25 -1.84
CA ILE A 47 0.73 -7.05 -2.10
C ILE A 47 1.96 -6.19 -1.80
N GLY A 48 2.91 -6.72 -1.04
CA GLY A 48 4.16 -6.04 -0.73
C GLY A 48 5.00 -5.79 -1.97
N ILE A 49 5.55 -4.58 -2.12
CA ILE A 49 6.28 -4.17 -3.33
C ILE A 49 7.64 -4.87 -3.44
N ILE A 50 8.24 -5.23 -2.30
CA ILE A 50 9.56 -5.85 -2.23
C ILE A 50 9.47 -7.36 -2.04
N ASP A 51 8.58 -7.82 -1.16
CA ASP A 51 8.50 -9.24 -0.77
C ASP A 51 7.45 -10.05 -1.53
N ASP A 52 6.63 -9.38 -2.36
CA ASP A 52 5.51 -9.95 -3.13
C ASP A 52 4.48 -10.72 -2.26
N LYS A 53 4.50 -10.52 -0.95
CA LYS A 53 3.58 -11.21 -0.03
C LYS A 53 2.23 -10.52 -0.02
N LYS A 54 1.18 -11.31 -0.23
CA LYS A 54 -0.22 -10.88 -0.09
C LYS A 54 -0.56 -10.69 1.39
N ARG A 55 -1.12 -9.52 1.70
CA ARG A 55 -1.62 -9.13 3.03
C ARG A 55 -3.08 -8.76 2.91
N VAL A 56 -3.90 -9.32 3.79
CA VAL A 56 -5.33 -9.05 3.85
C VAL A 56 -5.65 -8.58 5.25
N ILE A 57 -6.14 -7.34 5.36
CA ILE A 57 -6.48 -6.73 6.65
C ILE A 57 -7.91 -6.22 6.62
N VAL A 58 -8.52 -6.13 7.81
CA VAL A 58 -9.82 -5.49 8.00
C VAL A 58 -9.65 -4.41 9.05
N LYS A 59 -9.99 -3.17 8.69
CA LYS A 59 -9.91 -2.01 9.58
C LYS A 59 -11.25 -1.26 9.62
N PRO A 60 -11.61 -0.60 10.72
CA PRO A 60 -12.67 0.42 10.73
C PRO A 60 -12.41 1.46 9.64
N GLY A 61 -13.45 1.93 8.97
CA GLY A 61 -13.30 2.78 7.79
C GLY A 61 -12.58 4.10 8.06
N HIS A 62 -12.78 4.67 9.25
CA HIS A 62 -12.15 5.91 9.71
C HIS A 62 -10.75 5.71 10.30
N GLU A 63 -10.25 4.46 10.37
CA GLU A 63 -8.90 4.22 10.87
C GLU A 63 -7.88 4.81 9.88
N ARG A 64 -6.88 5.51 10.41
CA ARG A 64 -5.84 6.16 9.60
C ARG A 64 -4.77 5.16 9.21
N MET A 65 -4.60 5.02 7.90
CA MET A 65 -3.61 4.18 7.24
C MET A 65 -2.46 5.03 6.72
N ALA A 66 -1.23 4.54 6.88
CA ALA A 66 -0.02 5.21 6.42
C ALA A 66 0.22 4.96 4.93
N VAL A 67 0.49 6.01 4.15
CA VAL A 67 0.86 5.93 2.74
C VAL A 67 2.37 6.15 2.60
N PRO A 68 3.12 5.25 1.92
CA PRO A 68 4.55 5.45 1.70
C PRO A 68 4.81 6.50 0.61
N LEU A 69 5.95 7.18 0.68
CA LEU A 69 6.49 7.94 -0.46
C LEU A 69 7.14 6.95 -1.43
N ILE A 70 6.72 6.96 -2.69
CA ILE A 70 7.31 6.12 -3.74
C ILE A 70 7.79 7.03 -4.87
N GLU A 71 9.11 7.12 -5.02
CA GLU A 71 9.75 7.79 -6.15
C GLU A 71 10.13 6.75 -7.21
N LYS A 72 9.58 6.90 -8.42
CA LYS A 72 9.98 6.09 -9.57
C LYS A 72 10.92 6.90 -10.43
N LYS A 73 12.20 6.52 -10.47
CA LYS A 73 13.23 7.17 -11.29
C LYS A 73 13.63 6.23 -12.42
N ARG A 74 14.01 6.81 -13.56
CA ARG A 74 14.67 6.07 -14.65
C ARG A 74 16.18 6.11 -14.38
N ALA A 75 16.90 5.11 -14.84
CA ALA A 75 18.35 5.05 -14.74
C ALA A 75 18.90 4.20 -15.88
N GLN A 76 20.09 4.55 -16.39
CA GLN A 76 20.83 3.77 -17.36
C GLN A 76 21.73 2.76 -16.65
N VAL A 77 21.70 1.49 -17.09
CA VAL A 77 22.63 0.46 -16.61
C VAL A 77 23.98 0.65 -17.31
N LEU A 78 25.04 0.87 -16.54
CA LEU A 78 26.41 1.02 -17.04
C LEU A 78 27.13 -0.33 -17.09
N SER A 79 26.95 -1.14 -16.05
CA SER A 79 27.50 -2.49 -15.95
C SER A 79 26.67 -3.32 -14.97
N PHE A 80 26.70 -4.64 -15.15
CA PHE A 80 25.94 -5.58 -14.33
C PHE A 80 26.81 -6.80 -13.98
N ASN A 81 26.96 -7.05 -12.68
CA ASN A 81 27.44 -8.31 -12.11
C ASN A 81 26.40 -8.75 -11.05
N GLU A 82 26.79 -9.07 -9.81
CA GLU A 82 25.86 -9.30 -8.70
C GLU A 82 25.07 -8.04 -8.28
N LYS A 83 25.62 -6.86 -8.58
CA LYS A 83 24.99 -5.55 -8.40
C LYS A 83 24.99 -4.80 -9.73
N ALA A 84 23.94 -4.02 -9.97
CA ALA A 84 23.86 -3.12 -11.11
C ALA A 84 24.52 -1.78 -10.75
N ASN A 85 25.49 -1.34 -11.54
CA ASN A 85 25.95 0.05 -11.51
C ASN A 85 25.05 0.86 -12.45
N ILE A 86 24.42 1.90 -11.90
CA ILE A 86 23.44 2.71 -12.61
C ILE A 86 23.84 4.18 -12.61
N MET A 87 23.52 4.89 -13.70
CA MET A 87 23.56 6.35 -13.83
C MET A 87 22.11 6.84 -13.86
N ASP A 88 21.80 7.89 -13.11
CA ASP A 88 20.47 8.50 -13.03
C ASP A 88 20.02 9.21 -14.32
#